data_AF-A0A375FGH9-F1
#
_entry.id   AF-A0A375FGH9-F1
#
_cell.length_a   1.000
_cell.length_b   1.000
_cell.length_c   1.000
_cell.angle_alpha   90.00
_cell.angle_beta   90.00
_cell.angle_gamma   90.00
#
_symmetry.space_group_name_H-M   'P 1'
#
loop_
_entity.id
_entity.type
_entity.pdbx_description
1 polymer ?
#
loop_
_entity_poly.entity_id
_entity_poly.type
_entity_poly.pdbx_seq_one_letter_code
_entity_poly.pdbx_strand_id
1 'polypeptide(L)'
;MGSYAYLTVAGYPVYSTKNYLEKWMFRRADQRITKIPANKRNSLLWSVDPDDTSLEDQYEYVATAKTMKKRLDVAGFTLDASRKEFEEVCSMFAPMAHEWTDYTPDEATDIFLRKNINEWIDAIGDIIRDPRGLLGYKNQDLSDEPEIVGLLLRQPYYLAESEAFALDLGVPCKTFNCAMRIILEAVEDDEECAIDATALVEGGWIDSFALTASLGQTHTRFYDAFSISVSEAADILQLAPASQTLMRLIYSNLITALETYLSDTAKRYILPNKCLLRRFVETDKSFQRDRKFGLNELFQRLDAIESVAEEAIDRMVFHNLENIKSVYSDVFLVDLTQSSLDALAAAVTRRHDIVHRNGRSTKGASLVLDQSDITALYILVTNFVSQVDAQVRNTMLATSDDDFE
;
A
#
# COMPACT_ATOMS: atom_id res chain seq x y z
N MET A 1 -18.78 4.80 -30.20
CA MET A 1 -18.80 3.85 -29.06
C MET A 1 -17.71 4.28 -28.10
N GLY A 2 -17.95 4.15 -26.79
CA GLY A 2 -16.89 4.35 -25.79
C GLY A 2 -16.46 3.02 -25.21
N SER A 3 -15.19 2.88 -24.88
CA SER A 3 -14.66 1.73 -24.16
C SER A 3 -14.50 2.10 -22.69
N TYR A 4 -14.59 1.12 -21.80
CA TYR A 4 -14.55 1.35 -20.35
C TYR A 4 -13.40 0.55 -19.72
N ALA A 5 -12.78 1.13 -18.69
CA ALA A 5 -12.00 0.36 -17.72
C ALA A 5 -12.82 0.21 -16.44
N TYR A 6 -12.78 -0.97 -15.84
CA TYR A 6 -13.55 -1.28 -14.64
C TYR A 6 -12.64 -1.61 -13.47
N LEU A 7 -12.79 -0.88 -12.38
CA LEU A 7 -12.21 -1.23 -11.09
C LEU A 7 -13.13 -2.25 -10.41
N THR A 8 -12.54 -3.36 -9.98
CA THR A 8 -13.22 -4.49 -9.34
C THR A 8 -12.58 -4.81 -7.99
N VAL A 9 -13.38 -5.33 -7.08
CA VAL A 9 -12.96 -5.86 -5.78
C VAL A 9 -13.58 -7.25 -5.64
N ALA A 10 -12.75 -8.29 -5.49
CA ALA A 10 -13.17 -9.70 -5.54
C ALA A 10 -14.03 -10.01 -6.78
N GLY A 11 -13.66 -9.44 -7.94
CA GLY A 11 -14.40 -9.58 -9.19
C GLY A 11 -15.69 -8.76 -9.28
N TYR A 12 -16.16 -8.12 -8.21
CA TYR A 12 -17.33 -7.25 -8.27
C TYR A 12 -16.94 -5.84 -8.75
N PRO A 13 -17.56 -5.29 -9.81
CA PRO A 13 -17.24 -3.96 -10.31
C PRO A 13 -17.78 -2.85 -9.41
N VAL A 14 -16.88 -1.97 -8.99
CA VAL A 14 -17.19 -0.87 -8.06
C VAL A 14 -17.12 0.50 -8.73
N TYR A 15 -16.24 0.67 -9.72
CA TYR A 15 -16.07 1.96 -10.40
C TYR A 15 -15.66 1.75 -11.86
N SER A 16 -15.91 2.73 -12.72
CA SER A 16 -15.49 2.66 -14.12
C SER A 16 -15.11 4.01 -14.69
N THR A 17 -14.14 4.00 -15.60
CA THR A 17 -13.77 5.17 -16.39
C THR A 17 -14.04 4.92 -17.86
N LYS A 18 -14.44 5.96 -18.59
CA LYS A 18 -14.79 5.86 -20.01
C LYS A 18 -13.71 6.51 -20.85
N ASN A 19 -13.16 5.77 -21.81
CA ASN A 19 -12.20 6.24 -22.82
C ASN A 19 -10.83 6.72 -22.29
N TYR A 20 -10.55 6.52 -21.00
CA TYR A 20 -9.23 6.77 -20.42
C TYR A 20 -9.00 5.79 -19.27
N LEU A 21 -7.73 5.55 -18.96
CA LEU A 21 -7.32 4.68 -17.86
C LEU A 21 -6.90 5.52 -16.65
N GLU A 22 -7.69 5.47 -15.60
CA GLU A 22 -7.28 5.94 -14.27
C GLU A 22 -6.70 4.78 -13.49
N LYS A 23 -5.38 4.78 -13.29
CA LYS A 23 -4.69 3.68 -12.59
C LYS A 23 -4.95 3.65 -11.08
N TRP A 24 -5.58 4.68 -10.53
CA TRP A 24 -5.78 4.83 -9.09
C TRP A 24 -4.49 4.53 -8.30
N MET A 25 -4.51 3.60 -7.35
CA MET A 25 -3.37 3.19 -6.53
C MET A 25 -2.51 2.08 -7.16
N PHE A 26 -2.79 1.66 -8.41
CA PHE A 26 -2.04 0.62 -9.11
C PHE A 26 -0.80 1.17 -9.82
N ARG A 27 0.25 0.36 -9.87
CA ARG A 27 1.55 0.68 -10.49
C ARG A 27 1.76 -0.11 -11.77
N ARG A 28 2.74 0.30 -12.59
CA ARG A 28 3.16 -0.51 -13.74
C ARG A 28 3.55 -1.95 -13.37
N ALA A 29 4.15 -2.16 -12.20
CA ALA A 29 4.51 -3.49 -11.70
C ALA A 29 3.29 -4.39 -11.38
N ASP A 30 2.10 -3.81 -11.25
CA ASP A 30 0.85 -4.54 -11.01
C ASP A 30 0.18 -4.98 -12.34
N GLN A 31 0.80 -4.69 -13.50
CA GLN A 31 0.28 -5.13 -14.80
C GLN A 31 0.33 -6.66 -14.93
N ARG A 32 -0.79 -7.22 -15.38
CA ARG A 32 -0.99 -8.63 -15.65
C ARG A 32 -1.65 -8.78 -17.03
N ILE A 33 -1.06 -9.61 -17.87
CA ILE A 33 -1.67 -10.07 -19.12
C ILE A 33 -1.95 -11.55 -18.95
N THR A 34 -3.22 -11.94 -19.02
CA THR A 34 -3.62 -13.35 -18.96
C THR A 34 -4.37 -13.75 -20.20
N LYS A 35 -4.17 -15.00 -20.63
CA LYS A 35 -4.99 -15.61 -21.67
C LYS A 35 -6.11 -16.38 -21.02
N ILE A 36 -7.33 -15.90 -21.19
CA ILE A 36 -8.53 -16.54 -20.65
C ILE A 36 -9.46 -16.96 -21.80
N PRO A 37 -10.24 -18.04 -21.64
CA PRO A 37 -11.37 -18.31 -22.53
C PRO A 37 -12.41 -17.18 -22.45
N ALA A 38 -13.01 -16.80 -23.57
CA ALA A 38 -14.05 -15.77 -23.63
C ALA A 38 -15.21 -16.07 -22.66
N ASN A 39 -15.60 -17.35 -22.52
CA ASN A 39 -16.62 -17.79 -21.58
C ASN A 39 -16.26 -17.70 -20.08
N LYS A 40 -15.02 -17.30 -19.76
CA LYS A 40 -14.53 -17.06 -18.40
C LYS A 40 -14.36 -15.58 -18.07
N ARG A 41 -14.71 -14.68 -18.99
CA ARG A 41 -14.77 -13.24 -18.70
C ARG A 41 -15.76 -12.97 -17.55
N ASN A 42 -15.53 -11.89 -16.84
CA ASN A 42 -16.44 -11.44 -15.79
C ASN A 42 -17.83 -11.15 -16.37
N SER A 43 -18.81 -11.98 -16.02
CA SER A 43 -20.18 -11.90 -16.55
C SER A 43 -20.96 -10.67 -16.07
N LEU A 44 -20.49 -9.97 -15.04
CA LEU A 44 -21.07 -8.69 -14.62
C LEU A 44 -20.66 -7.53 -15.54
N LEU A 45 -19.55 -7.68 -16.26
CA LEU A 45 -18.97 -6.65 -17.13
C LEU A 45 -19.20 -6.94 -18.61
N TRP A 46 -19.18 -8.22 -18.96
CA TRP A 46 -19.21 -8.68 -20.35
C TRP A 46 -20.43 -9.53 -20.62
N SER A 47 -20.98 -9.40 -21.83
CA SER A 47 -21.93 -10.40 -22.34
C SER A 47 -21.15 -11.64 -22.72
N VAL A 48 -21.33 -12.71 -21.97
CA VAL A 48 -20.56 -13.95 -22.12
C VAL A 48 -21.40 -14.99 -22.85
N ASP A 49 -20.90 -15.50 -23.98
CA ASP A 49 -21.43 -16.70 -24.61
C ASP A 49 -20.84 -17.94 -23.89
N PRO A 50 -21.65 -18.79 -23.22
CA PRO A 50 -21.16 -19.95 -22.50
C PRO A 50 -20.35 -20.94 -23.36
N ASP A 51 -20.64 -20.99 -24.66
CA ASP A 51 -20.02 -21.93 -25.60
C ASP A 51 -18.74 -21.37 -26.25
N ASP A 52 -18.43 -20.08 -26.07
CA ASP A 52 -17.24 -19.46 -26.66
C ASP A 52 -15.99 -19.74 -25.81
N THR A 53 -15.21 -20.74 -26.25
CA THR A 53 -13.94 -21.11 -25.62
C THR A 53 -12.73 -20.49 -26.31
N SER A 54 -12.91 -19.48 -27.16
CA SER A 54 -11.79 -18.79 -27.81
C SER A 54 -10.91 -18.10 -26.76
N LEU A 55 -9.58 -18.14 -26.96
CA LEU A 55 -8.63 -17.54 -26.04
C LEU A 55 -8.40 -16.08 -26.41
N GLU A 56 -8.51 -15.21 -25.42
CA GLU A 56 -8.36 -13.77 -25.58
C GLU A 56 -7.39 -13.23 -24.51
N ASP A 57 -6.71 -12.14 -24.86
CA ASP A 57 -5.80 -11.46 -23.93
C ASP A 57 -6.60 -10.52 -23.04
N GLN A 58 -6.52 -10.73 -21.73
CA GLN A 58 -7.08 -9.84 -20.71
C GLN A 58 -5.96 -8.96 -20.15
N TYR A 59 -6.19 -7.64 -20.16
CA TYR A 59 -5.22 -6.63 -19.74
C TYR A 59 -5.67 -6.01 -18.41
N GLU A 60 -4.97 -6.37 -17.33
CA GLU A 60 -5.36 -5.95 -15.98
C GLU A 60 -4.23 -5.31 -15.18
N TYR A 61 -4.58 -4.40 -14.28
CA TYR A 61 -3.73 -4.07 -13.13
C TYR A 61 -4.28 -4.80 -11.91
N VAL A 62 -3.46 -5.56 -11.18
CA VAL A 62 -3.95 -6.46 -10.11
C VAL A 62 -3.08 -6.41 -8.87
N ALA A 63 -3.73 -6.29 -7.71
CA ALA A 63 -3.11 -6.33 -6.40
C ALA A 63 -4.11 -6.90 -5.38
N THR A 64 -3.63 -7.49 -4.29
CA THR A 64 -4.53 -8.02 -3.25
C THR A 64 -5.20 -6.90 -2.45
N ALA A 65 -6.37 -7.18 -1.86
CA ALA A 65 -7.08 -6.26 -0.97
C ALA A 65 -6.16 -5.76 0.15
N LYS A 66 -5.37 -6.65 0.76
CA LYS A 66 -4.33 -6.29 1.74
C LYS A 66 -3.34 -5.25 1.24
N THR A 67 -2.88 -5.40 0.00
CA THR A 67 -1.94 -4.45 -0.62
C THR A 67 -2.60 -3.09 -0.83
N MET A 68 -3.85 -3.07 -1.29
CA MET A 68 -4.60 -1.84 -1.52
C MET A 68 -4.94 -1.11 -0.20
N LYS A 69 -5.35 -1.83 0.84
CA LYS A 69 -5.52 -1.30 2.21
C LYS A 69 -4.24 -0.63 2.69
N LYS A 70 -3.09 -1.29 2.52
CA LYS A 70 -1.77 -0.76 2.91
C LYS A 70 -1.40 0.51 2.15
N ARG A 71 -1.67 0.59 0.84
CA ARG A 71 -1.43 1.80 0.04
C ARG A 71 -2.32 2.96 0.50
N LEU A 72 -3.59 2.68 0.80
CA LEU A 72 -4.51 3.67 1.37
C LEU A 72 -4.07 4.16 2.74
N ASP A 73 -3.61 3.26 3.62
CA ASP A 73 -3.05 3.63 4.93
C ASP A 73 -1.85 4.56 4.79
N VAL A 74 -0.93 4.26 3.87
CA VAL A 74 0.24 5.12 3.57
C VAL A 74 -0.20 6.48 3.04
N ALA A 75 -1.26 6.52 2.22
CA ALA A 75 -1.84 7.76 1.71
C ALA A 75 -2.68 8.55 2.75
N GLY A 76 -2.86 8.01 3.96
CA GLY A 76 -3.62 8.65 5.05
C GLY A 76 -5.11 8.32 5.06
N PHE A 77 -5.59 7.44 4.17
CA PHE A 77 -6.97 6.96 4.11
C PHE A 77 -7.11 5.67 4.93
N THR A 78 -6.88 5.79 6.25
CA THR A 78 -7.01 4.69 7.21
C THR A 78 -8.48 4.37 7.48
N LEU A 79 -8.77 3.17 8.00
CA LEU A 79 -10.14 2.82 8.42
C LEU A 79 -10.71 3.82 9.45
N ASP A 80 -9.87 4.33 10.36
CA ASP A 80 -10.28 5.36 11.32
C ASP A 80 -10.60 6.70 10.65
N ALA A 81 -9.85 7.09 9.62
CA ALA A 81 -10.15 8.28 8.83
C ALA A 81 -11.46 8.10 8.07
N SER A 82 -11.66 6.96 7.42
CA SER A 82 -12.91 6.61 6.72
C SER A 82 -14.10 6.56 7.66
N ARG A 83 -13.93 6.05 8.88
CA ARG A 83 -14.99 6.04 9.92
C ARG A 83 -15.42 7.46 10.31
N LYS A 84 -14.47 8.37 10.53
CA LYS A 84 -14.79 9.77 10.86
C LYS A 84 -15.55 10.44 9.72
N GLU A 85 -15.10 10.24 8.49
CA GLU A 85 -15.78 10.79 7.32
C GLU A 85 -17.18 10.21 7.14
N PHE A 86 -17.33 8.91 7.37
CA PHE A 86 -18.61 8.22 7.37
C PHE A 86 -19.58 8.77 8.42
N GLU A 87 -19.12 8.96 9.65
CA GLU A 87 -19.92 9.55 10.72
C GLU A 87 -20.33 10.99 10.41
N GLU A 88 -19.44 11.79 9.83
CA GLU A 88 -19.73 13.15 9.40
C GLU A 88 -20.83 13.18 8.33
N VAL A 89 -20.69 12.33 7.31
CA VAL A 89 -21.67 12.22 6.21
C VAL A 89 -23.02 11.74 6.74
N CYS A 90 -23.05 10.69 7.54
CA CYS A 90 -24.28 10.21 8.16
C CYS A 90 -24.95 11.29 9.03
N SER A 91 -24.17 12.08 9.78
CA SER A 91 -24.70 13.19 10.59
C SER A 91 -25.36 14.29 9.76
N MET A 92 -24.81 14.56 8.58
CA MET A 92 -25.34 15.55 7.65
C MET A 92 -26.65 15.07 7.00
N PHE A 93 -26.75 13.77 6.68
CA PHE A 93 -27.92 13.21 6.01
C PHE A 93 -29.05 12.79 6.92
N ALA A 94 -28.77 12.35 8.15
CA ALA A 94 -29.80 11.95 9.10
C ALA A 94 -30.98 12.95 9.24
N PRO A 95 -30.78 14.28 9.37
CA PRO A 95 -31.90 15.21 9.44
C PRO A 95 -32.65 15.39 8.11
N MET A 96 -31.97 15.24 6.97
CA MET A 96 -32.57 15.39 5.63
C MET A 96 -33.31 14.13 5.18
N ALA A 97 -32.93 12.97 5.72
CA ALA A 97 -33.50 11.68 5.34
C ALA A 97 -35.02 11.62 5.63
N HIS A 98 -35.49 12.28 6.69
CA HIS A 98 -36.92 12.36 7.02
C HIS A 98 -37.72 13.25 6.05
N GLU A 99 -37.07 14.11 5.25
CA GLU A 99 -37.76 14.92 4.23
C GLU A 99 -37.93 14.14 2.91
N TRP A 100 -37.38 12.93 2.82
CA TRP A 100 -37.39 12.09 1.62
C TRP A 100 -38.40 10.93 1.69
N THR A 101 -39.47 11.11 2.47
CA THR A 101 -40.54 10.12 2.74
C THR A 101 -41.19 9.50 1.50
N ASP A 102 -41.10 10.16 0.34
CA ASP A 102 -41.67 9.66 -0.92
C ASP A 102 -40.80 8.60 -1.62
N TYR A 103 -39.53 8.43 -1.23
CA TYR A 103 -38.56 7.60 -1.96
C TYR A 103 -37.87 6.53 -1.13
N THR A 104 -37.86 6.69 0.18
CA THR A 104 -37.40 5.72 1.18
C THR A 104 -38.51 5.56 2.22
N PRO A 105 -39.03 4.34 2.46
CA PRO A 105 -39.86 4.09 3.63
C PRO A 105 -39.15 4.64 4.88
N ASP A 106 -39.89 5.20 5.84
CA ASP A 106 -39.36 5.85 7.05
C ASP A 106 -38.24 5.06 7.77
N GLU A 107 -38.20 3.75 7.59
CA GLU A 107 -37.19 2.80 8.05
C GLU A 107 -35.74 3.12 7.61
N ALA A 108 -35.53 3.68 6.41
CA ALA A 108 -34.16 3.96 5.93
C ALA A 108 -33.49 5.16 6.60
N THR A 109 -34.21 5.99 7.35
CA THR A 109 -33.61 7.16 8.03
C THR A 109 -32.76 6.75 9.24
N ASP A 110 -33.16 5.66 9.91
CA ASP A 110 -32.45 5.13 11.07
C ASP A 110 -31.06 4.59 10.71
N ILE A 111 -30.79 4.19 9.46
CA ILE A 111 -29.47 3.72 9.01
C ILE A 111 -28.40 4.81 9.19
N PHE A 112 -28.74 6.08 8.91
CA PHE A 112 -27.84 7.21 9.04
C PHE A 112 -27.74 7.70 10.49
N LEU A 113 -28.81 7.54 11.28
CA LEU A 113 -28.79 7.85 12.72
C LEU A 113 -27.92 6.88 13.51
N ARG A 114 -27.92 5.59 13.14
CA ARG A 114 -27.11 4.54 13.76
C ARG A 114 -25.61 4.77 13.63
N LYS A 115 -25.17 5.38 12.52
CA LYS A 115 -23.74 5.61 12.19
C LYS A 115 -22.88 4.36 12.37
N ASN A 116 -23.44 3.19 12.06
CA ASN A 116 -22.76 1.92 12.26
C ASN A 116 -22.10 1.47 10.95
N ILE A 117 -20.84 1.83 10.75
CA ILE A 117 -20.08 1.47 9.54
C ILE A 117 -19.99 -0.04 9.30
N ASN A 118 -20.06 -0.87 10.36
CA ASN A 118 -19.93 -2.32 10.21
C ASN A 118 -21.14 -2.91 9.47
N GLU A 119 -22.35 -2.36 9.69
CA GLU A 119 -23.54 -2.78 8.94
C GLU A 119 -23.40 -2.52 7.44
N TRP A 120 -22.67 -1.46 7.07
CA TRP A 120 -22.37 -1.14 5.68
C TRP A 120 -21.29 -2.05 5.10
N ILE A 121 -20.23 -2.34 5.87
CA ILE A 121 -19.20 -3.30 5.49
C ILE A 121 -19.83 -4.68 5.25
N ASP A 122 -20.68 -5.14 6.16
CA ASP A 122 -21.39 -6.42 6.04
C ASP A 122 -22.29 -6.45 4.79
N ALA A 123 -23.08 -5.39 4.57
CA ALA A 123 -23.94 -5.28 3.40
C ALA A 123 -23.17 -5.26 2.07
N ILE A 124 -22.03 -4.56 2.01
CA ILE A 124 -21.13 -4.55 0.84
C ILE A 124 -20.57 -5.95 0.62
N GLY A 125 -20.11 -6.62 1.67
CA GLY A 125 -19.56 -7.97 1.59
C GLY A 125 -20.57 -8.98 1.07
N ASP A 126 -21.83 -8.85 1.49
CA ASP A 126 -22.93 -9.67 0.97
C ASP A 126 -23.23 -9.39 -0.50
N ILE A 127 -23.13 -8.13 -0.97
CA ILE A 127 -23.31 -7.78 -2.39
C ILE A 127 -22.17 -8.35 -3.25
N ILE A 128 -20.93 -8.25 -2.75
CA ILE A 128 -19.76 -8.76 -3.48
C ILE A 128 -19.80 -10.28 -3.57
N ARG A 129 -20.19 -10.97 -2.49
CA ARG A 129 -20.25 -12.44 -2.43
C ARG A 129 -21.40 -13.00 -3.27
N ASP A 130 -22.56 -12.34 -3.25
CA ASP A 130 -23.74 -12.72 -4.03
C ASP A 130 -24.28 -11.51 -4.82
N PRO A 131 -23.73 -11.27 -6.02
CA PRO A 131 -24.09 -10.13 -6.85
C PRO A 131 -25.53 -10.23 -7.34
N ARG A 132 -26.41 -9.42 -6.74
CA ARG A 132 -27.80 -9.28 -7.15
C ARG A 132 -27.98 -8.33 -8.33
N GLY A 133 -26.98 -7.51 -8.61
CA GLY A 133 -26.97 -6.51 -9.68
C GLY A 133 -25.68 -5.71 -9.61
N LEU A 134 -25.62 -4.58 -10.32
CA LEU A 134 -24.55 -3.59 -10.19
C LEU A 134 -24.99 -2.49 -9.23
N LEU A 135 -24.03 -1.87 -8.52
CA LEU A 135 -24.31 -0.68 -7.71
C LEU A 135 -24.94 0.42 -8.56
N GLY A 136 -25.96 1.09 -8.02
CA GLY A 136 -26.69 2.17 -8.70
C GLY A 136 -27.59 1.73 -9.88
N TYR A 137 -27.86 0.44 -10.09
CA TYR A 137 -28.71 -0.04 -11.19
C TYR A 137 -30.20 -0.06 -10.81
N LYS A 138 -31.01 0.74 -11.53
CA LYS A 138 -32.36 1.16 -11.12
C LYS A 138 -33.52 0.16 -11.26
N ASN A 139 -33.31 -1.04 -11.82
CA ASN A 139 -34.42 -1.86 -12.37
C ASN A 139 -34.64 -3.23 -11.70
N GLN A 140 -34.42 -3.36 -10.39
CA GLN A 140 -34.70 -4.61 -9.66
C GLN A 140 -35.74 -4.43 -8.57
N ASP A 141 -36.56 -5.47 -8.35
CA ASP A 141 -37.45 -5.57 -7.20
C ASP A 141 -36.59 -5.93 -5.98
N LEU A 142 -36.41 -4.96 -5.08
CA LEU A 142 -35.56 -5.05 -3.89
C LEU A 142 -36.39 -5.03 -2.61
N SER A 143 -37.68 -5.38 -2.70
CA SER A 143 -38.63 -5.27 -1.59
C SER A 143 -38.31 -6.16 -0.38
N ASP A 144 -37.59 -7.27 -0.60
CA ASP A 144 -37.16 -8.21 0.44
C ASP A 144 -35.70 -8.01 0.90
N GLU A 145 -34.97 -7.04 0.33
CA GLU A 145 -33.55 -6.81 0.65
C GLU A 145 -33.36 -5.98 1.93
N PRO A 146 -32.27 -6.20 2.69
CA PRO A 146 -31.92 -5.32 3.80
C PRO A 146 -31.80 -3.85 3.37
N GLU A 147 -32.20 -2.92 4.23
CA GLU A 147 -32.27 -1.47 3.94
C GLU A 147 -31.00 -0.90 3.27
N ILE A 148 -29.82 -1.24 3.82
CA ILE A 148 -28.53 -0.77 3.32
C ILE A 148 -28.21 -1.38 1.94
N VAL A 149 -28.51 -2.67 1.74
CA VAL A 149 -28.33 -3.33 0.44
C VAL A 149 -29.22 -2.67 -0.62
N GLY A 150 -30.49 -2.47 -0.29
CA GLY A 150 -31.44 -1.79 -1.18
C GLY A 150 -30.96 -0.39 -1.57
N LEU A 151 -30.38 0.35 -0.62
CA LEU A 151 -29.81 1.67 -0.89
C LEU A 151 -28.58 1.61 -1.81
N LEU A 152 -27.64 0.69 -1.54
CA LEU A 152 -26.42 0.52 -2.33
C LEU A 152 -26.71 0.12 -3.79
N LEU A 153 -27.69 -0.77 -4.00
CA LEU A 153 -28.07 -1.21 -5.34
C LEU A 153 -28.90 -0.16 -6.10
N ARG A 154 -29.80 0.56 -5.42
CA ARG A 154 -30.70 1.52 -6.09
C ARG A 154 -30.06 2.89 -6.31
N GLN A 155 -29.19 3.33 -5.39
CA GLN A 155 -28.64 4.68 -5.23
C GLN A 155 -29.63 5.78 -5.68
N PRO A 156 -30.53 6.24 -4.78
CA PRO A 156 -31.53 7.25 -5.11
C PRO A 156 -30.93 8.50 -5.78
N TYR A 157 -31.64 9.05 -6.76
CA TYR A 157 -31.16 10.15 -7.61
C TYR A 157 -30.66 11.38 -6.80
N TYR A 158 -31.33 11.71 -5.70
CA TYR A 158 -30.96 12.82 -4.82
C TYR A 158 -29.66 12.55 -4.02
N LEU A 159 -29.28 11.28 -3.81
CA LEU A 159 -27.97 10.93 -3.24
C LEU A 159 -26.88 10.95 -4.30
N ALA A 160 -27.19 10.57 -5.53
CA ALA A 160 -26.25 10.62 -6.66
C ALA A 160 -25.83 12.06 -7.02
N GLU A 161 -26.71 13.05 -6.83
CA GLU A 161 -26.37 14.46 -7.02
C GLU A 161 -25.61 15.10 -5.84
N SER A 162 -25.42 14.37 -4.72
CA SER A 162 -24.74 14.91 -3.56
C SER A 162 -23.21 14.74 -3.65
N GLU A 163 -22.47 15.81 -3.41
CA GLU A 163 -21.00 15.78 -3.24
C GLU A 163 -20.54 14.96 -2.02
N ALA A 164 -21.46 14.49 -1.19
CA ALA A 164 -21.17 13.78 0.06
C ALA A 164 -21.19 12.25 -0.06
N PHE A 165 -21.53 11.72 -1.24
CA PHE A 165 -21.34 10.32 -1.58
C PHE A 165 -20.28 10.22 -2.67
N ALA A 166 -19.21 9.48 -2.39
CA ALA A 166 -18.12 9.32 -3.33
C ALA A 166 -18.58 8.47 -4.52
N LEU A 167 -18.62 9.11 -5.70
CA LEU A 167 -18.57 8.48 -7.03
C LEU A 167 -19.45 7.23 -7.19
N ASP A 168 -20.77 7.38 -7.09
CA ASP A 168 -21.74 6.32 -7.44
C ASP A 168 -21.63 5.00 -6.64
N LEU A 169 -20.80 4.96 -5.60
CA LEU A 169 -20.60 3.77 -4.76
C LEU A 169 -21.71 3.57 -3.73
N GLY A 170 -22.52 4.61 -3.46
CA GLY A 170 -23.58 4.60 -2.46
C GLY A 170 -23.10 4.53 -1.00
N VAL A 171 -21.78 4.53 -0.75
CA VAL A 171 -21.19 4.52 0.60
C VAL A 171 -21.14 5.95 1.15
N PRO A 172 -21.61 6.21 2.40
CA PRO A 172 -21.57 7.53 3.03
C PRO A 172 -20.12 7.98 3.29
N CYS A 173 -19.46 8.57 2.31
CA CYS A 173 -18.11 9.16 2.40
C CYS A 173 -17.99 10.25 1.33
N LYS A 174 -17.30 11.34 1.64
CA LYS A 174 -17.05 12.47 0.74
C LYS A 174 -15.97 12.15 -0.30
N THR A 175 -15.03 11.26 0.03
CA THR A 175 -13.84 10.96 -0.74
C THR A 175 -13.87 9.52 -1.23
N PHE A 176 -13.46 9.33 -2.49
CA PHE A 176 -13.38 8.01 -3.12
C PHE A 176 -12.50 7.04 -2.35
N ASN A 177 -11.36 7.51 -1.84
CA ASN A 177 -10.41 6.65 -1.12
C ASN A 177 -10.95 6.18 0.24
N CYS A 178 -11.74 6.99 0.95
CA CYS A 178 -12.40 6.54 2.17
C CYS A 178 -13.52 5.53 1.87
N ALA A 179 -14.31 5.76 0.81
CA ALA A 179 -15.32 4.77 0.37
C ALA A 179 -14.67 3.44 -0.05
N MET A 180 -13.61 3.50 -0.88
CA MET A 180 -12.84 2.32 -1.28
C MET A 180 -12.21 1.61 -0.08
N ARG A 181 -11.74 2.34 0.94
CA ARG A 181 -11.23 1.71 2.16
C ARG A 181 -12.32 0.90 2.86
N ILE A 182 -13.54 1.42 2.97
CA ILE A 182 -14.68 0.70 3.56
C ILE A 182 -15.01 -0.56 2.75
N ILE A 183 -15.07 -0.44 1.42
CA ILE A 183 -15.33 -1.58 0.51
C ILE A 183 -14.27 -2.67 0.67
N LEU A 184 -13.00 -2.29 0.78
CA LEU A 184 -11.92 -3.26 0.97
C LEU A 184 -12.00 -4.00 2.31
N GLU A 185 -12.56 -3.39 3.36
CA GLU A 185 -12.79 -4.10 4.63
C GLU A 185 -13.92 -5.15 4.54
N ALA A 186 -14.73 -5.13 3.48
CA ALA A 186 -15.81 -6.09 3.26
C ALA A 186 -15.35 -7.41 2.63
N VAL A 187 -14.07 -7.52 2.26
CA VAL A 187 -13.48 -8.70 1.60
C VAL A 187 -12.24 -9.19 2.34
N GLU A 188 -11.92 -10.46 2.12
CA GLU A 188 -10.71 -11.08 2.66
C GLU A 188 -9.44 -10.47 2.06
N ASP A 189 -8.35 -10.52 2.82
CA ASP A 189 -7.10 -9.82 2.50
C ASP A 189 -6.39 -10.34 1.24
N ASP A 190 -6.63 -11.59 0.86
CA ASP A 190 -6.07 -12.28 -0.30
C ASP A 190 -6.90 -12.10 -1.58
N GLU A 191 -8.13 -11.60 -1.48
CA GLU A 191 -8.98 -11.30 -2.64
C GLU A 191 -8.33 -10.26 -3.56
N GLU A 192 -8.55 -10.41 -4.87
CA GLU A 192 -7.97 -9.53 -5.87
C GLU A 192 -8.79 -8.23 -6.02
N CYS A 193 -8.08 -7.10 -6.04
CA CYS A 193 -8.57 -5.86 -6.57
C CYS A 193 -7.91 -5.64 -7.93
N ALA A 194 -8.71 -5.37 -8.96
CA ALA A 194 -8.22 -5.29 -10.32
C ALA A 194 -8.84 -4.15 -11.12
N ILE A 195 -8.06 -3.53 -12.02
CA ILE A 195 -8.59 -2.71 -13.10
C ILE A 195 -8.53 -3.52 -14.39
N ASP A 196 -9.69 -3.92 -14.91
CA ASP A 196 -9.80 -4.50 -16.25
C ASP A 196 -9.78 -3.37 -17.28
N ALA A 197 -8.70 -3.27 -18.04
CA ALA A 197 -8.49 -2.28 -19.09
C ALA A 197 -8.62 -2.87 -20.51
N THR A 198 -9.11 -4.12 -20.63
CA THR A 198 -9.15 -4.88 -21.89
C THR A 198 -9.91 -4.13 -22.97
N ALA A 199 -11.10 -3.59 -22.67
CA ALA A 199 -11.88 -2.84 -23.65
C ALA A 199 -11.20 -1.56 -24.14
N LEU A 200 -10.39 -0.91 -23.29
CA LEU A 200 -9.63 0.28 -23.68
C LEU A 200 -8.50 -0.07 -24.65
N VAL A 201 -7.79 -1.19 -24.40
CA VAL A 201 -6.74 -1.69 -25.28
C VAL A 201 -7.34 -2.13 -26.62
N GLU A 202 -8.38 -2.97 -26.61
CA GLU A 202 -9.08 -3.44 -27.83
C GLU A 202 -9.67 -2.26 -28.63
N GLY A 203 -10.15 -1.23 -27.93
CA GLY A 203 -10.68 -0.01 -28.53
C GLY A 203 -9.62 0.99 -29.02
N GLY A 204 -8.33 0.73 -28.78
CA GLY A 204 -7.22 1.59 -29.18
C GLY A 204 -7.11 2.91 -28.39
N TRP A 205 -7.69 2.99 -27.18
CA TRP A 205 -7.61 4.17 -26.31
C TRP A 205 -6.29 4.27 -25.55
N ILE A 206 -5.69 3.12 -25.26
CA ILE A 206 -4.37 3.00 -24.63
C ILE A 206 -3.58 1.93 -25.38
N ASP A 207 -2.26 2.03 -25.33
CA ASP A 207 -1.41 0.98 -25.87
C ASP A 207 -1.62 -0.32 -25.10
N SER A 208 -1.51 -1.45 -25.82
CA SER A 208 -1.41 -2.76 -25.17
C SER A 208 -0.28 -2.74 -24.16
N PHE A 209 -0.45 -3.41 -23.03
CA PHE A 209 0.63 -3.53 -22.07
C PHE A 209 1.81 -4.20 -22.78
N ALA A 210 2.96 -3.53 -22.80
CA ALA A 210 4.15 -4.14 -23.37
C ALA A 210 4.36 -5.48 -22.64
N LEU A 211 4.72 -6.51 -23.41
CA LEU A 211 5.29 -7.75 -22.89
C LEU A 211 6.69 -7.43 -22.35
N THR A 212 6.74 -6.51 -21.39
CA THR A 212 7.80 -6.47 -20.40
C THR A 212 7.64 -7.81 -19.73
N ALA A 213 8.46 -8.78 -20.13
CA ALA A 213 8.61 -10.04 -19.43
C ALA A 213 8.47 -9.70 -17.95
N SER A 214 7.50 -10.32 -17.30
CA SER A 214 7.05 -10.10 -15.93
C SER A 214 8.20 -10.28 -14.94
N LEU A 215 9.08 -9.29 -14.94
CA LEU A 215 10.17 -9.01 -14.05
C LEU A 215 10.14 -7.50 -13.91
N GLY A 216 8.99 -6.96 -13.47
CA GLY A 216 9.04 -5.72 -12.71
C GLY A 216 10.11 -5.94 -11.66
N GLN A 217 11.20 -5.16 -11.75
CA GLN A 217 12.41 -5.25 -10.92
C GLN A 217 12.10 -5.97 -9.62
N THR A 218 12.52 -7.24 -9.45
CA THR A 218 12.11 -8.05 -8.29
C THR A 218 12.52 -7.38 -6.97
N HIS A 219 13.48 -6.47 -7.05
CA HIS A 219 13.97 -5.67 -5.94
C HIS A 219 14.24 -4.22 -6.33
N THR A 220 14.33 -3.31 -5.36
CA THR A 220 14.73 -1.93 -5.64
C THR A 220 16.18 -1.83 -6.11
N ARG A 221 16.56 -0.75 -6.81
CA ARG A 221 17.96 -0.49 -7.18
C ARG A 221 18.95 -0.50 -5.99
N PHE A 222 18.46 -0.14 -4.79
CA PHE A 222 19.27 -0.14 -3.58
C PHE A 222 19.52 -1.56 -3.08
N TYR A 223 18.55 -2.46 -3.27
CA TYR A 223 18.73 -3.87 -3.00
C TYR A 223 19.80 -4.47 -3.91
N ASP A 224 19.85 -4.09 -5.18
CA ASP A 224 20.89 -4.57 -6.10
C ASP A 224 22.28 -4.12 -5.63
N ALA A 225 22.44 -2.83 -5.29
CA ALA A 225 23.68 -2.29 -4.74
C ALA A 225 24.09 -2.99 -3.42
N PHE A 226 23.13 -3.24 -2.53
CA PHE A 226 23.34 -4.01 -1.31
C PHE A 226 23.81 -5.44 -1.62
N SER A 227 23.11 -6.14 -2.53
CA SER A 227 23.38 -7.53 -2.89
C SER A 227 24.78 -7.70 -3.49
N ILE A 228 25.19 -6.78 -4.36
CA ILE A 228 26.55 -6.72 -4.90
C ILE A 228 27.56 -6.56 -3.76
N SER A 229 27.37 -5.55 -2.90
CA SER A 229 28.30 -5.27 -1.80
C SER A 229 28.47 -6.45 -0.84
N VAL A 230 27.40 -7.14 -0.46
CA VAL A 230 27.50 -8.27 0.48
C VAL A 230 28.08 -9.52 -0.19
N SER A 231 27.84 -9.71 -1.49
CA SER A 231 28.43 -10.81 -2.27
C SER A 231 29.94 -10.62 -2.40
N GLU A 232 30.41 -9.44 -2.79
CA GLU A 232 31.84 -9.13 -2.90
C GLU A 232 32.56 -9.31 -1.55
N ALA A 233 31.91 -8.91 -0.44
CA ALA A 233 32.46 -9.11 0.89
C ALA A 233 32.61 -10.61 1.25
N ALA A 234 31.65 -11.44 0.84
CA ALA A 234 31.72 -12.89 1.02
C ALA A 234 32.82 -13.52 0.16
N ASP A 235 33.03 -13.05 -1.08
CA ASP A 235 34.09 -13.52 -1.97
C ASP A 235 35.48 -13.21 -1.42
N ILE A 236 35.68 -12.01 -0.87
CA ILE A 236 36.95 -11.61 -0.24
C ILE A 236 37.30 -12.53 0.93
N LEU A 237 36.31 -13.04 1.69
CA LEU A 237 36.56 -13.97 2.80
C LEU A 237 37.33 -15.23 2.36
N GLN A 238 37.09 -15.69 1.13
CA GLN A 238 37.74 -16.89 0.58
C GLN A 238 39.25 -16.70 0.36
N LEU A 239 39.72 -15.47 0.25
CA LEU A 239 41.15 -15.16 0.05
C LEU A 239 41.97 -15.40 1.33
N ALA A 240 41.37 -15.25 2.52
CA ALA A 240 42.04 -15.48 3.79
C ALA A 240 41.05 -15.89 4.90
N PRO A 241 40.47 -17.11 4.83
CA PRO A 241 39.36 -17.54 5.67
C PRO A 241 39.70 -17.69 7.16
N ALA A 242 40.98 -17.73 7.53
CA ALA A 242 41.44 -17.82 8.92
C ALA A 242 41.77 -16.45 9.55
N SER A 243 41.72 -15.36 8.78
CA SER A 243 42.13 -14.03 9.24
C SER A 243 41.05 -13.37 10.10
N GLN A 244 41.31 -13.26 11.41
CA GLN A 244 40.42 -12.55 12.34
C GLN A 244 40.20 -11.09 11.95
N THR A 245 41.24 -10.41 11.49
CA THR A 245 41.13 -9.02 11.03
C THR A 245 40.20 -8.93 9.82
N LEU A 246 40.35 -9.84 8.85
CA LEU A 246 39.50 -9.83 7.67
C LEU A 246 38.04 -10.13 8.03
N MET A 247 37.79 -11.15 8.86
CA MET A 247 36.45 -11.47 9.34
C MET A 247 35.79 -10.28 10.04
N ARG A 248 36.53 -9.54 10.89
CA ARG A 248 36.02 -8.32 11.55
C ARG A 248 35.67 -7.22 10.56
N LEU A 249 36.50 -7.02 9.53
CA LEU A 249 36.24 -6.03 8.48
C LEU A 249 35.01 -6.40 7.67
N ILE A 250 34.87 -7.67 7.26
CA ILE A 250 33.71 -8.17 6.52
C ILE A 250 32.45 -8.06 7.38
N TYR A 251 32.51 -8.49 8.64
CA TYR A 251 31.40 -8.36 9.58
C TYR A 251 30.91 -6.90 9.69
N SER A 252 31.85 -5.96 9.83
CA SER A 252 31.51 -4.53 9.86
C SER A 252 30.93 -4.06 8.53
N ASN A 253 31.45 -4.52 7.40
CA ASN A 253 30.98 -4.12 6.07
C ASN A 253 29.55 -4.64 5.80
N LEU A 254 29.20 -5.86 6.21
CA LEU A 254 27.84 -6.39 6.06
C LEU A 254 26.80 -5.52 6.79
N ILE A 255 27.13 -5.04 7.99
CA ILE A 255 26.27 -4.09 8.73
C ILE A 255 26.25 -2.73 8.04
N THR A 256 27.39 -2.23 7.54
CA THR A 256 27.43 -0.97 6.78
C THR A 256 26.56 -1.04 5.52
N ALA A 257 26.61 -2.14 4.76
CA ALA A 257 25.78 -2.34 3.57
C ALA A 257 24.28 -2.31 3.92
N LEU A 258 23.89 -2.95 5.02
CA LEU A 258 22.54 -2.86 5.57
C LEU A 258 22.16 -1.41 5.91
N GLU A 259 23.00 -0.68 6.65
CA GLU A 259 22.74 0.72 7.01
C GLU A 259 22.57 1.62 5.79
N THR A 260 23.43 1.44 4.77
CA THR A 260 23.35 2.18 3.50
C THR A 260 22.05 1.89 2.78
N TYR A 261 21.67 0.62 2.62
CA TYR A 261 20.38 0.24 2.03
C TYR A 261 19.22 0.93 2.75
N LEU A 262 19.20 0.87 4.08
CA LEU A 262 18.11 1.41 4.88
C LEU A 262 18.03 2.96 4.80
N SER A 263 19.17 3.63 4.80
CA SER A 263 19.22 5.10 4.69
C SER A 263 18.81 5.58 3.30
N ASP A 264 19.37 4.98 2.25
CA ASP A 264 19.12 5.37 0.87
C ASP A 264 17.67 5.11 0.45
N THR A 265 17.11 3.97 0.87
CA THR A 265 15.69 3.63 0.66
C THR A 265 14.78 4.63 1.36
N ALA A 266 15.07 4.98 2.62
CA ALA A 266 14.28 5.95 3.36
C ALA A 266 14.27 7.32 2.66
N LYS A 267 15.44 7.88 2.34
CA LYS A 267 15.53 9.19 1.68
C LYS A 267 14.84 9.18 0.32
N ARG A 268 15.12 8.17 -0.50
CA ARG A 268 14.64 8.13 -1.88
C ARG A 268 13.13 8.05 -1.96
N TYR A 269 12.49 7.31 -1.06
CA TYR A 269 11.04 7.09 -1.15
C TYR A 269 10.24 8.02 -0.23
N ILE A 270 10.78 8.48 0.90
CA ILE A 270 10.06 9.38 1.80
C ILE A 270 10.01 10.80 1.23
N LEU A 271 11.16 11.38 0.86
CA LEU A 271 11.25 12.81 0.51
C LEU A 271 10.37 13.22 -0.68
N PRO A 272 10.38 12.52 -1.83
CA PRO A 272 9.56 12.94 -2.97
C PRO A 272 8.07 12.57 -2.83
N ASN A 273 7.72 11.66 -1.90
CA ASN A 273 6.35 11.21 -1.71
C ASN A 273 5.68 11.96 -0.56
N LYS A 274 4.80 12.90 -0.91
CA LYS A 274 4.10 13.75 0.08
C LYS A 274 3.39 12.97 1.19
N CYS A 275 2.87 11.77 0.89
CA CYS A 275 2.18 10.96 1.89
C CYS A 275 3.17 10.33 2.88
N LEU A 276 4.26 9.75 2.38
CA LEU A 276 5.33 9.19 3.22
C LEU A 276 6.05 10.29 4.01
N LEU A 277 6.34 11.43 3.39
CA LEU A 277 6.92 12.60 4.04
C LEU A 277 6.05 13.09 5.19
N ARG A 278 4.75 13.27 4.95
CA ARG A 278 3.80 13.66 5.99
C ARG A 278 3.81 12.65 7.13
N ARG A 279 3.73 11.36 6.81
CA ARG A 279 3.71 10.30 7.82
C ARG A 279 4.99 10.30 8.65
N PHE A 280 6.15 10.45 8.02
CA PHE A 280 7.43 10.60 8.72
C PHE A 280 7.46 11.79 9.69
N VAL A 281 6.99 12.96 9.25
CA VAL A 281 6.92 14.16 10.11
C VAL A 281 5.94 13.98 11.27
N GLU A 282 4.82 13.28 11.05
CA GLU A 282 3.81 13.04 12.07
C GLU A 282 4.22 11.95 13.09
N THR A 283 4.95 10.92 12.66
CA THR A 283 5.30 9.78 13.51
C THR A 283 6.65 9.93 14.21
N ASP A 284 7.65 10.54 13.57
CA ASP A 284 8.99 10.61 14.15
C ASP A 284 9.06 11.60 15.33
N LYS A 285 9.62 11.11 16.44
CA LYS A 285 9.70 11.84 17.71
C LYS A 285 10.59 13.08 17.64
N SER A 286 11.49 13.20 16.66
CA SER A 286 12.32 14.40 16.48
C SER A 286 11.50 15.63 16.16
N PHE A 287 10.41 15.47 15.38
CA PHE A 287 9.53 16.59 14.99
C PHE A 287 8.54 16.98 16.08
N GLN A 288 8.32 16.10 17.06
CA GLN A 288 7.41 16.36 18.17
C GLN A 288 7.96 17.37 19.19
N ARG A 289 9.20 17.82 19.07
CA ARG A 289 9.82 18.79 20.00
C ARG A 289 9.49 20.25 19.62
N ASP A 290 9.24 20.55 18.35
CA ASP A 290 9.03 21.91 17.83
C ASP A 290 7.54 22.30 17.75
N ARG A 291 6.77 22.03 18.82
CA ARG A 291 5.29 22.02 18.80
C ARG A 291 4.59 23.37 18.60
N LYS A 292 5.29 24.51 18.54
CA LYS A 292 4.63 25.82 18.55
C LYS A 292 5.32 26.80 17.60
N PHE A 293 4.68 27.04 16.46
CA PHE A 293 4.95 28.15 15.55
C PHE A 293 3.64 28.91 15.31
N GLY A 294 3.72 30.19 14.94
CA GLY A 294 2.56 30.99 14.62
C GLY A 294 2.00 30.65 13.24
N LEU A 295 0.70 30.85 13.00
CA LEU A 295 0.09 30.59 11.68
C LEU A 295 0.74 31.41 10.55
N ASN A 296 1.33 32.57 10.87
CA ASN A 296 2.11 33.39 9.96
C ASN A 296 3.39 32.71 9.45
N GLU A 297 3.90 31.69 10.14
CA GLU A 297 5.09 30.92 9.76
C GLU A 297 4.73 29.65 8.97
N LEU A 298 3.43 29.33 8.80
CA LEU A 298 2.98 28.05 8.23
C LEU A 298 3.56 27.78 6.84
N PHE A 299 3.45 28.73 5.91
CA PHE A 299 3.96 28.55 4.55
C PHE A 299 5.48 28.40 4.53
N GLN A 300 6.21 29.19 5.32
CA GLN A 300 7.66 29.05 5.43
C GLN A 300 8.08 27.66 5.96
N ARG A 301 7.33 27.11 6.92
CA ARG A 301 7.57 25.77 7.46
C ARG A 301 7.24 24.68 6.45
N LEU A 302 6.16 24.84 5.68
CA LEU A 302 5.80 23.93 4.60
C LEU A 302 6.85 23.94 3.49
N ASP A 303 7.37 25.11 3.10
CA ASP A 303 8.41 25.23 2.07
C ASP A 303 9.73 24.57 2.51
N ALA A 304 10.02 24.56 3.82
CA ALA A 304 11.23 23.96 4.38
C ALA A 304 11.06 22.49 4.81
N ILE A 305 9.87 21.90 4.72
CA ILE A 305 9.60 20.62 5.38
C ILE A 305 10.44 19.47 4.81
N GLU A 306 10.66 19.47 3.49
CA GLU A 306 11.47 18.46 2.81
C GLU A 306 12.93 18.52 3.27
N SER A 307 13.53 19.71 3.35
CA SER A 307 14.92 19.86 3.80
C SER A 307 15.11 19.52 5.28
N VAL A 308 14.14 19.90 6.12
CA VAL A 308 14.17 19.51 7.54
C VAL A 308 14.03 17.99 7.70
N ALA A 309 13.18 17.34 6.89
CA ALA A 309 13.05 15.89 6.87
C ALA A 309 14.32 15.19 6.38
N GLU A 310 14.94 15.70 5.31
CA GLU A 310 16.21 15.20 4.79
C GLU A 310 17.31 15.26 5.86
N GLU A 311 17.48 16.42 6.52
CA GLU A 311 18.44 16.56 7.62
C GLU A 311 18.16 15.60 8.79
N ALA A 312 16.89 15.34 9.08
CA ALA A 312 16.51 14.39 10.13
C ALA A 312 16.95 12.97 9.75
N ILE A 313 16.66 12.53 8.53
CA ILE A 313 17.08 11.21 8.02
C ILE A 313 18.61 11.11 7.96
N ASP A 314 19.32 12.15 7.52
CA ASP A 314 20.79 12.19 7.49
C ASP A 314 21.44 11.98 8.85
N ARG A 315 20.81 12.48 9.91
CA ARG A 315 21.30 12.33 11.29
C ARG A 315 20.92 10.98 11.90
N MET A 316 20.05 10.20 11.26
CA MET A 316 19.66 8.88 11.77
C MET A 316 20.77 7.87 11.63
N VAL A 317 20.96 7.11 12.69
CA VAL A 317 21.90 5.99 12.73
C VAL A 317 21.10 4.71 12.45
N PHE A 318 21.21 4.18 11.24
CA PHE A 318 20.36 3.07 10.75
C PHE A 318 20.76 1.69 11.28
N HIS A 319 21.78 1.57 12.14
CA HIS A 319 21.98 0.38 12.98
C HIS A 319 21.27 0.47 14.34
N ASN A 320 20.65 1.61 14.68
CA ASN A 320 19.79 1.71 15.85
C ASN A 320 18.38 1.20 15.51
N LEU A 321 17.95 0.16 16.21
CA LEU A 321 16.64 -0.47 16.01
C LEU A 321 15.46 0.47 16.22
N GLU A 322 15.57 1.48 17.09
CA GLU A 322 14.50 2.46 17.27
C GLU A 322 14.30 3.29 16.00
N ASN A 323 15.38 3.67 15.32
CA ASN A 323 15.31 4.38 14.04
C ASN A 323 14.76 3.48 12.94
N ILE A 324 15.19 2.20 12.91
CA ILE A 324 14.64 1.22 11.96
C ILE A 324 13.12 1.08 12.16
N LYS A 325 12.64 0.94 13.41
CA LYS A 325 11.21 0.87 13.71
C LYS A 325 10.47 2.15 13.31
N SER A 326 11.00 3.32 13.70
CA SER A 326 10.43 4.64 13.37
C SER A 326 10.21 4.79 11.86
N VAL A 327 11.21 4.43 11.06
CA VAL A 327 11.12 4.58 9.61
C VAL A 327 10.33 3.45 8.97
N TYR A 328 10.70 2.19 9.22
CA TYR A 328 10.17 1.08 8.43
C TYR A 328 8.79 0.62 8.91
N SER A 329 8.56 0.53 10.22
CA SER A 329 7.22 0.23 10.74
C SER A 329 6.34 1.49 10.72
N ASP A 330 6.84 2.62 11.25
CA ASP A 330 6.01 3.82 11.42
C ASP A 330 5.97 4.77 10.21
N VAL A 331 6.76 4.56 9.13
CA VAL A 331 6.59 5.27 7.83
C VAL A 331 6.28 4.34 6.65
N PHE A 332 6.92 3.18 6.53
CA PHE A 332 6.61 2.24 5.44
C PHE A 332 5.60 1.13 5.79
N LEU A 333 5.10 1.06 7.03
CA LEU A 333 4.18 -0.01 7.48
C LEU A 333 4.76 -1.42 7.21
N VAL A 334 6.09 -1.55 7.27
CA VAL A 334 6.77 -2.83 7.16
C VAL A 334 6.56 -3.59 8.45
N ASP A 335 6.05 -4.81 8.32
CA ASP A 335 5.97 -5.75 9.42
C ASP A 335 7.37 -6.30 9.70
N LEU A 336 7.90 -5.92 10.87
CA LEU A 336 9.21 -6.32 11.35
C LEU A 336 9.03 -7.26 12.55
N THR A 337 9.41 -8.53 12.37
CA THR A 337 9.32 -9.50 13.47
C THR A 337 10.31 -9.15 14.59
N GLN A 338 9.88 -9.30 15.85
CA GLN A 338 10.73 -9.02 17.00
C GLN A 338 11.98 -9.92 17.02
N SER A 339 11.88 -11.16 16.54
CA SER A 339 13.02 -12.07 16.40
C SER A 339 14.10 -11.55 15.44
N SER A 340 13.72 -10.97 14.29
CA SER A 340 14.69 -10.38 13.36
C SER A 340 15.38 -9.16 13.97
N LEU A 341 14.63 -8.35 14.71
CA LEU A 341 15.15 -7.18 15.39
C LEU A 341 16.13 -7.55 16.52
N ASP A 342 15.81 -8.56 17.32
CA ASP A 342 16.69 -9.04 18.39
C ASP A 342 18.01 -9.60 17.83
N ALA A 343 17.93 -10.37 16.74
CA ALA A 343 19.11 -10.88 16.03
C ALA A 343 19.98 -9.75 15.48
N LEU A 344 19.37 -8.72 14.88
CA LEU A 344 20.09 -7.52 14.43
C LEU A 344 20.70 -6.74 15.60
N ALA A 345 20.00 -6.60 16.74
CA ALA A 345 20.53 -5.94 17.94
C ALA A 345 21.83 -6.60 18.42
N ALA A 346 21.82 -7.94 18.50
CA ALA A 346 22.98 -8.72 18.87
C ALA A 346 24.12 -8.52 17.86
N ALA A 347 23.79 -8.50 16.56
CA ALA A 347 24.77 -8.29 15.52
C ALA A 347 25.41 -6.90 15.56
N VAL A 348 24.62 -5.85 15.77
CA VAL A 348 25.06 -4.46 15.92
C VAL A 348 25.94 -4.29 17.15
N THR A 349 25.61 -4.95 18.27
CA THR A 349 26.44 -4.93 19.47
C THR A 349 27.84 -5.50 19.19
N ARG A 350 27.93 -6.63 18.48
CA ARG A 350 29.22 -7.19 18.04
C ARG A 350 29.96 -6.23 17.11
N ARG A 351 29.25 -5.55 16.19
CA ARG A 351 29.83 -4.52 15.31
C ARG A 351 30.39 -3.35 16.11
N HIS A 352 29.72 -2.88 17.17
CA HIS A 352 30.25 -1.83 18.04
C HIS A 352 31.54 -2.25 18.73
N ASP A 353 31.62 -3.49 19.23
CA ASP A 353 32.85 -4.04 19.80
C ASP A 353 33.97 -4.13 18.75
N ILE A 354 33.66 -4.53 17.52
CA ILE A 354 34.62 -4.59 16.41
C ILE A 354 35.17 -3.19 16.09
N VAL A 355 34.29 -2.23 15.83
CA VAL A 355 34.67 -0.91 15.31
C VAL A 355 35.26 0.00 16.39
N HIS A 356 34.65 0.06 17.58
CA HIS A 356 35.06 1.02 18.61
C HIS A 356 36.04 0.44 19.63
N ARG A 357 36.14 -0.89 19.73
CA ARG A 357 36.95 -1.59 20.74
C ARG A 357 37.91 -2.62 20.13
N ASN A 358 38.11 -2.57 18.80
CA ASN A 358 38.98 -3.48 18.04
C ASN A 358 38.70 -4.97 18.32
N GLY A 359 37.42 -5.33 18.41
CA GLY A 359 36.96 -6.68 18.69
C GLY A 359 37.12 -7.07 20.16
N ARG A 360 36.96 -6.13 21.11
CA ARG A 360 36.90 -6.42 22.54
C ARG A 360 35.59 -5.91 23.13
N SER A 361 34.99 -6.67 24.03
CA SER A 361 33.81 -6.21 24.78
C SER A 361 34.17 -5.11 25.80
N THR A 362 33.14 -4.47 26.39
CA THR A 362 33.31 -3.55 27.53
C THR A 362 34.07 -4.15 28.71
N LYS A 363 34.02 -5.49 28.86
CA LYS A 363 34.73 -6.23 29.91
C LYS A 363 36.14 -6.69 29.50
N GLY A 364 36.60 -6.29 28.31
CA GLY A 364 37.94 -6.61 27.80
C GLY A 364 38.08 -8.00 27.14
N ALA A 365 37.02 -8.81 27.10
CA ALA A 365 37.05 -10.11 26.43
C ALA A 365 37.15 -9.95 24.91
N SER A 366 38.10 -10.65 24.28
CA SER A 366 38.31 -10.63 22.83
C SER A 366 37.20 -11.40 22.11
N LEU A 367 36.59 -10.75 21.11
CA LEU A 367 35.70 -11.36 20.15
C LEU A 367 36.53 -12.15 19.13
N VAL A 368 36.35 -13.46 19.14
CA VAL A 368 36.86 -14.38 18.10
C VAL A 368 35.70 -14.69 17.19
N LEU A 369 35.88 -14.47 15.90
CA LEU A 369 34.90 -14.80 14.87
C LEU A 369 35.32 -16.09 14.18
N ASP A 370 34.36 -16.89 13.74
CA ASP A 370 34.62 -17.94 12.76
C ASP A 370 33.86 -17.67 11.46
N GLN A 371 34.08 -18.53 10.46
CA GLN A 371 33.42 -18.38 9.16
C GLN A 371 31.89 -18.56 9.28
N SER A 372 31.42 -19.36 10.24
CA SER A 372 30.00 -19.57 10.47
C SER A 372 29.31 -18.32 11.03
N ASP A 373 30.00 -17.52 11.86
CA ASP A 373 29.52 -16.21 12.32
C ASP A 373 29.26 -15.26 11.14
N ILE A 374 30.18 -15.23 10.16
CA ILE A 374 30.05 -14.36 8.98
C ILE A 374 28.91 -14.85 8.09
N THR A 375 28.83 -16.15 7.83
CA THR A 375 27.74 -16.74 7.04
C THR A 375 26.38 -16.52 7.71
N ALA A 376 26.29 -16.67 9.02
CA ALA A 376 25.07 -16.40 9.78
C ALA A 376 24.65 -14.93 9.67
N LEU A 377 25.59 -13.99 9.79
CA LEU A 377 25.30 -12.58 9.60
C LEU A 377 24.85 -12.28 8.17
N TYR A 378 25.55 -12.82 7.17
CA TYR A 378 25.21 -12.66 5.75
C TYR A 378 23.77 -13.10 5.46
N ILE A 379 23.38 -14.29 5.94
CA ILE A 379 22.01 -14.82 5.78
C ILE A 379 21.00 -13.93 6.51
N LEU A 380 21.33 -13.46 7.73
CA LEU A 380 20.46 -12.58 8.50
C LEU A 380 20.19 -11.27 7.75
N VAL A 381 21.23 -10.58 7.28
CA VAL A 381 21.08 -9.27 6.63
C VAL A 381 20.41 -9.39 5.27
N THR A 382 20.72 -10.43 4.49
CA THR A 382 20.11 -10.63 3.16
C THR A 382 18.62 -10.97 3.28
N ASN A 383 18.24 -11.87 4.20
CA ASN A 383 16.83 -12.18 4.44
C ASN A 383 16.07 -10.96 4.96
N PHE A 384 16.65 -10.20 5.89
CA PHE A 384 16.02 -9.00 6.42
C PHE A 384 15.78 -7.95 5.32
N VAL A 385 16.81 -7.63 4.54
CA VAL A 385 16.71 -6.65 3.44
C VAL A 385 15.73 -7.11 2.38
N SER A 386 15.72 -8.41 2.02
CA SER A 386 14.75 -8.97 1.07
C SER A 386 13.30 -8.81 1.54
N GLN A 387 13.02 -9.10 2.81
CA GLN A 387 11.68 -8.93 3.40
C GLN A 387 11.25 -7.47 3.44
N VAL A 388 12.16 -6.58 3.85
CA VAL A 388 11.91 -5.14 3.88
C VAL A 388 11.63 -4.61 2.47
N ASP A 389 12.48 -4.96 1.50
CA ASP A 389 12.38 -4.48 0.12
C ASP A 389 11.05 -4.87 -0.53
N ALA A 390 10.64 -6.13 -0.38
CA ALA A 390 9.37 -6.62 -0.87
C ALA A 390 8.17 -5.84 -0.29
N GLN A 391 8.23 -5.52 1.01
CA GLN A 391 7.15 -4.79 1.69
C GLN A 391 7.14 -3.28 1.37
N VAL A 392 8.33 -2.65 1.26
CA VAL A 392 8.47 -1.24 0.86
C VAL A 392 7.94 -1.06 -0.55
N ARG A 393 8.27 -1.97 -1.47
CA ARG A 393 7.66 -2.00 -2.81
C ARG A 393 6.14 -1.99 -2.72
N ASN A 394 5.51 -2.81 -1.90
CA ASN A 394 4.04 -2.86 -1.82
C ASN A 394 3.42 -1.53 -1.33
N THR A 395 4.18 -0.72 -0.60
CA THR A 395 3.75 0.60 -0.10
C THR A 395 3.99 1.77 -1.05
N MET A 396 4.75 1.55 -2.13
CA MET A 396 4.96 2.60 -3.12
C MET A 396 3.62 2.93 -3.78
N LEU A 397 3.25 4.21 -3.74
CA LEU A 397 2.11 4.74 -4.48
C LEU A 397 2.52 4.93 -5.94
N ALA A 398 1.53 4.96 -6.84
CA ALA A 398 1.75 5.33 -8.23
C ALA A 398 2.17 6.80 -8.32
N THR A 399 3.46 7.09 -8.17
CA THR A 399 4.04 8.31 -8.73
C THR A 399 4.20 8.09 -10.22
N SER A 400 4.13 9.16 -11.03
CA SER A 400 4.41 9.12 -12.47
C SER A 400 5.64 8.26 -12.75
N ASP A 401 5.42 7.03 -13.23
CA ASP A 401 6.46 6.06 -13.58
C ASP A 401 7.35 6.57 -14.74
N ASP A 402 7.07 7.76 -15.27
CA ASP A 402 7.81 8.43 -16.35
C ASP A 402 9.04 9.23 -15.87
N ASP A 403 9.21 9.48 -14.56
CA ASP A 403 10.32 10.34 -14.07
C ASP A 403 11.55 9.59 -13.55
N PHE A 404 11.58 8.25 -13.60
CA PHE A 404 12.55 7.47 -12.82
C PHE A 404 13.22 6.28 -13.54
N GLU A 405 13.39 6.36 -14.86
CA GLU A 405 14.43 5.57 -15.56
C GLU A 405 15.85 6.08 -15.27
#